data_AF-A0A2T2R571-F1
#
_entry.id   AF-A0A2T2R571-F1
#
_cell.length_a   1.000
_cell.length_b   1.000
_cell.length_c   1.000
_cell.angle_alpha   90.00
_cell.angle_beta   90.00
_cell.angle_gamma   90.00
#
_symmetry.space_group_name_H-M   'P 1'
#
loop_
_entity.id
_entity.type
_entity.pdbx_description
1 polymer ?
#
loop_
_entity_poly.entity_id
_entity_poly.type
_entity_poly.pdbx_seq_one_letter_code
_entity_poly.pdbx_strand_id
1 'polypeptide(L)'
;MKYTTLKKWLFWILAGTSVLSILLYAYFLNATVSHIVERKELQKDIATYNTQISELEFTYIQKQHEITLENARKLGFSEPDNPEYVTQGQVGPTLSLSRNQK
;
A
#
# COMPACT_ATOMS: atom_id res chain seq x y z
N MET A 1 28.24 31.09 -54.32
CA MET A 1 27.60 31.86 -53.23
C MET A 1 26.56 31.04 -52.42
N LYS A 2 26.69 29.70 -52.27
CA LYS A 2 25.72 28.85 -51.53
C LYS A 2 26.22 28.39 -50.15
N TYR A 3 27.51 28.54 -49.85
CA TYR A 3 28.11 28.05 -48.60
C TYR A 3 27.78 28.90 -47.37
N THR A 4 27.49 30.18 -47.55
CA THR A 4 27.17 31.11 -46.45
C THR A 4 25.79 30.84 -45.86
N THR A 5 24.80 30.49 -46.68
CA THR A 5 23.46 30.08 -46.24
C THR A 5 23.48 28.74 -45.52
N LEU A 6 24.30 27.78 -45.99
CA LEU A 6 24.43 26.46 -45.38
C LEU A 6 25.02 26.53 -43.96
N LYS A 7 26.06 27.37 -43.76
CA LYS A 7 26.64 27.63 -42.42
C LYS A 7 25.66 28.29 -41.46
N LYS A 8 24.85 29.25 -41.94
CA LYS A 8 23.83 29.92 -41.13
C LYS A 8 22.74 28.95 -40.65
N TRP A 9 22.32 28.01 -41.50
CA TRP A 9 21.33 27.00 -41.14
C TRP A 9 21.86 26.00 -40.10
N LEU A 10 23.10 25.53 -40.28
CA LEU A 10 23.81 24.70 -39.28
C LEU A 10 23.92 25.39 -37.93
N PHE A 11 24.26 26.69 -37.92
CA PHE A 11 24.33 27.48 -36.69
C PHE A 11 22.97 27.59 -35.99
N TRP A 12 21.90 27.82 -36.76
CA TRP A 12 20.54 27.89 -36.22
C TRP A 12 20.05 26.56 -35.65
N ILE A 13 20.38 25.44 -36.30
CA ILE A 13 20.06 24.10 -35.76
C ILE A 13 20.81 23.86 -34.46
N LEU A 14 22.10 24.20 -34.40
CA LEU A 14 22.89 24.01 -33.19
C LEU A 14 22.37 24.88 -32.04
N ALA A 15 22.04 26.14 -32.32
CA ALA A 15 21.43 27.03 -31.35
C ALA A 15 20.06 26.52 -30.89
N GLY A 16 19.21 26.08 -31.81
CA GLY A 16 17.90 25.50 -31.51
C GLY A 16 18.00 24.23 -30.66
N THR A 17 18.91 23.31 -31.00
CA THR A 17 19.13 22.09 -30.22
C THR A 17 19.65 22.40 -28.82
N SER A 18 20.54 23.39 -28.68
CA SER A 18 21.07 23.79 -27.38
C SER A 18 19.97 24.36 -26.47
N VAL A 19 19.13 25.24 -27.00
CA VAL A 19 17.98 25.79 -26.26
C VAL A 19 16.99 24.68 -25.91
N LEU A 20 16.69 23.80 -26.86
CA LEU A 20 15.79 22.66 -26.65
C LEU A 20 16.31 21.75 -25.54
N SER A 21 17.62 21.44 -25.51
CA SER A 21 18.24 20.65 -24.44
C SER A 21 18.11 21.30 -23.07
N ILE A 22 18.24 22.63 -22.98
CA ILE A 22 18.06 23.36 -21.71
C ILE A 22 16.60 23.28 -21.23
N LEU A 23 15.65 23.47 -22.13
CA LEU A 23 14.22 23.37 -21.82
C LEU A 23 13.84 21.96 -21.38
N LEU A 24 14.32 20.93 -22.09
CA LEU A 24 14.13 19.54 -21.70
C LEU A 24 14.73 19.29 -20.31
N TYR A 25 15.97 19.73 -20.08
CA TYR A 25 16.63 19.55 -18.78
C TYR A 25 15.78 20.13 -17.64
N ALA A 26 15.30 21.37 -17.78
CA ALA A 26 14.45 22.00 -16.77
C ALA A 26 13.11 21.27 -16.59
N TYR A 27 12.49 20.78 -17.68
CA TYR A 27 11.25 20.00 -17.62
C TYR A 27 11.46 18.65 -16.91
N PHE A 28 12.48 17.89 -17.31
CA PHE A 28 12.82 16.60 -16.70
C PHE A 28 13.19 16.74 -15.23
N LEU A 29 13.86 17.83 -14.85
CA LEU A 29 14.20 18.10 -13.46
C LEU A 29 12.93 18.35 -12.62
N ASN A 30 12.01 19.18 -13.10
CA ASN A 30 10.73 19.42 -12.42
C ASN A 30 9.84 18.17 -12.35
N ALA A 31 9.77 17.40 -13.44
CA ALA A 31 9.03 16.15 -13.48
C ALA A 31 9.59 15.12 -12.50
N THR A 32 10.93 14.99 -12.45
CA THR A 32 11.62 14.09 -11.52
C THR A 32 11.38 14.50 -10.07
N VAL A 33 11.46 15.79 -9.76
CA VAL A 33 11.19 16.32 -8.41
C VAL A 33 9.73 16.03 -8.01
N SER A 34 8.78 16.26 -8.90
CA SER A 34 7.36 16.02 -8.62
C SER A 34 7.05 14.54 -8.38
N HIS A 35 7.58 13.64 -9.22
CA HIS A 35 7.46 12.20 -9.03
C HIS A 35 8.10 11.70 -7.72
N ILE A 36 9.20 12.32 -7.29
CA ILE A 36 9.84 11.98 -6.01
C ILE A 36 9.00 12.48 -4.83
N VAL A 37 8.41 13.67 -4.91
CA VAL A 37 7.56 14.24 -3.85
C VAL A 37 6.29 13.42 -3.66
N GLU A 38 5.60 13.06 -4.74
CA GLU A 38 4.39 12.23 -4.70
C GLU A 38 4.67 10.85 -4.10
N ARG A 39 5.83 10.26 -4.44
CA ARG A 39 6.27 8.99 -3.83
C ARG A 39 6.60 9.13 -2.34
N LYS A 40 7.14 10.28 -1.91
CA LYS A 40 7.42 10.56 -0.49
C LYS A 40 6.14 10.75 0.32
N GLU A 41 5.13 11.40 -0.25
CA GLU A 41 3.83 11.58 0.40
C GLU A 41 3.14 10.24 0.63
N LEU A 42 3.09 9.37 -0.38
CA LEU A 42 2.58 8.01 -0.25
C LEU A 42 3.34 7.18 0.81
N GLN A 43 4.67 7.32 0.90
CA GLN A 43 5.44 6.64 1.95
C GLN A 43 5.13 7.15 3.35
N LYS A 44 4.87 8.45 3.50
CA LYS A 44 4.50 9.06 4.78
C LYS A 44 3.11 8.59 5.22
N ASP A 45 2.18 8.47 4.28
CA ASP A 45 0.84 7.96 4.56
C ASP A 45 0.89 6.48 4.97
N ILE A 46 1.66 5.65 4.27
CA ILE A 46 1.89 4.24 4.63
C ILE A 46 2.46 4.13 6.06
N ALA A 47 3.44 4.96 6.41
CA ALA A 47 3.99 4.97 7.77
C ALA A 47 2.93 5.33 8.82
N THR A 48 2.08 6.31 8.51
CA THR A 48 0.98 6.74 9.41
C THR A 48 -0.05 5.63 9.60
N TYR A 49 -0.49 4.97 8.52
CA TYR A 49 -1.42 3.85 8.60
C TYR A 49 -0.84 2.66 9.38
N ASN A 50 0.45 2.34 9.17
CA ASN A 50 1.12 1.28 9.94
C ASN A 50 1.18 1.58 11.44
N THR A 51 1.42 2.84 11.83
CA THR A 51 1.37 3.23 13.24
C THR A 51 -0.02 3.02 13.84
N GLN A 52 -1.08 3.41 13.13
CA GLN A 52 -2.46 3.21 13.59
C GLN A 52 -2.82 1.72 13.72
N ILE A 53 -2.39 0.89 12.77
CA ILE A 53 -2.58 -0.56 12.83
C ILE A 53 -1.85 -1.14 14.04
N SER A 54 -0.59 -0.75 14.25
CA SER A 54 0.21 -1.25 15.38
C SER A 54 -0.38 -0.87 16.73
N GLU A 55 -0.93 0.34 16.86
CA GLU A 55 -1.64 0.77 18.06
C GLU A 55 -2.93 -0.04 18.30
N LEU A 56 -3.67 -0.33 17.23
CA LEU A 56 -4.86 -1.17 17.30
C LEU A 56 -4.54 -2.63 17.67
N GLU A 57 -3.48 -3.19 17.08
CA GLU A 57 -2.98 -4.52 17.42
C GLU A 57 -2.55 -4.60 18.88
N PHE A 58 -1.84 -3.59 19.37
CA PHE A 58 -1.45 -3.51 20.78
C PHE A 58 -2.68 -3.47 21.70
N THR A 59 -3.68 -2.66 21.35
CA THR A 59 -4.95 -2.57 22.10
C THR A 59 -5.70 -3.90 22.10
N TYR A 60 -5.73 -4.59 20.96
CA TYR A 60 -6.36 -5.90 20.82
C TYR A 60 -5.64 -6.96 21.66
N ILE A 61 -4.32 -6.99 21.62
CA ILE A 61 -3.50 -7.93 22.41
C ILE A 61 -3.67 -7.68 23.92
N GLN A 62 -3.76 -6.41 24.35
CA GLN A 62 -4.06 -6.08 25.74
C GLN A 62 -5.44 -6.60 26.16
N LYS A 63 -6.48 -6.34 25.36
CA LYS A 63 -7.83 -6.85 25.63
C LYS A 63 -7.89 -8.38 25.62
N GLN A 64 -7.12 -9.04 24.78
CA GLN A 64 -7.03 -10.50 24.78
C GLN A 64 -6.36 -11.02 26.05
N HIS A 65 -5.32 -10.35 26.55
CA HIS A 65 -4.68 -10.69 27.83
C HIS A 65 -5.61 -10.50 29.04
N GLU A 66 -6.61 -9.62 28.95
CA GLU A 66 -7.65 -9.48 29.99
C GLU A 66 -8.62 -10.69 30.02
N ILE A 67 -8.72 -11.45 28.92
CA ILE A 67 -9.54 -12.67 28.83
C ILE A 67 -8.68 -13.86 29.30
N THR A 68 -8.37 -13.90 30.58
CA THR A 68 -7.70 -15.03 31.24
C THR A 68 -8.66 -15.76 32.18
N LEU A 69 -8.50 -17.08 32.30
CA LEU A 69 -9.27 -17.94 33.22
C LEU A 69 -9.21 -17.43 34.67
N GLU A 70 -8.08 -16.86 35.07
CA GLU A 70 -7.89 -16.23 36.37
C GLU A 70 -8.79 -14.99 36.55
N ASN A 71 -8.91 -14.17 35.52
CA ASN A 71 -9.77 -12.98 35.52
C ASN A 71 -11.26 -13.35 35.44
N ALA A 72 -11.61 -14.40 34.69
CA ALA A 72 -12.96 -14.95 34.66
C ALA A 72 -13.40 -15.49 36.03
N ARG A 73 -12.51 -16.22 36.74
CA ARG A 73 -12.77 -16.67 38.11
C ARG A 73 -12.90 -15.49 39.09
N LYS A 74 -12.10 -14.42 38.95
CA LYS A 74 -12.23 -13.19 39.75
C LYS A 74 -13.54 -12.44 39.51
N LEU A 75 -14.08 -12.49 38.30
CA LEU A 75 -15.39 -11.92 37.93
C LEU A 75 -16.58 -12.79 38.39
N GLY A 76 -16.32 -13.92 39.05
CA GLY A 76 -17.36 -14.81 39.60
C GLY A 76 -17.86 -15.87 38.61
N PHE A 77 -17.23 -16.04 37.45
CA PHE A 77 -17.55 -17.13 36.54
C PHE A 77 -16.97 -18.44 37.09
N SER A 78 -17.84 -19.42 37.32
CA SER A 78 -17.46 -20.80 37.65
C SER A 78 -17.49 -21.68 36.40
N GLU A 79 -16.60 -22.68 36.33
CA GLU A 79 -16.68 -23.69 35.28
C GLU A 79 -18.03 -24.42 35.36
N PRO A 80 -18.79 -24.53 34.25
CA PRO A 80 -20.05 -25.27 34.24
C PRO A 80 -19.78 -26.78 34.34
N ASP A 81 -20.44 -27.46 35.28
CA ASP A 81 -20.35 -28.92 35.50
C ASP A 81 -20.79 -29.74 34.27
N ASN A 82 -21.60 -29.16 33.39
CA ASN A 82 -22.04 -29.78 32.15
C ASN A 82 -21.98 -28.75 31.01
N PRO A 83 -20.86 -28.64 30.28
CA PRO A 83 -20.72 -27.70 29.19
C PRO A 83 -21.66 -28.11 28.03
N GLU A 84 -22.71 -27.31 27.83
CA GLU A 84 -23.61 -27.47 26.69
C GLU A 84 -22.94 -26.87 25.45
N TYR A 85 -22.19 -27.71 24.73
CA TYR A 85 -21.59 -27.33 23.47
C TYR A 85 -22.69 -27.24 22.40
N VAL A 86 -22.89 -26.04 21.86
CA VAL A 86 -23.70 -25.88 20.64
C VAL A 86 -22.91 -26.54 19.51
N THR A 87 -23.26 -27.78 19.19
CA THR A 87 -22.76 -28.42 17.97
C THR A 87 -23.37 -27.64 16.82
N GLN A 88 -22.55 -26.96 16.00
CA GLN A 88 -23.00 -26.44 14.72
C GLN A 88 -23.49 -27.66 13.91
N GLY A 89 -24.80 -27.92 13.98
CA GLY A 89 -25.43 -29.02 13.29
C GLY A 89 -25.21 -28.83 11.81
N GLN A 90 -24.36 -29.69 11.24
CA GLN A 90 -24.07 -29.84 9.82
C GLN A 90 -23.93 -28.51 9.08
N VAL A 91 -22.67 -28.13 8.81
CA VAL A 91 -22.35 -27.30 7.65
C VAL A 91 -23.12 -27.90 6.47
N GLY A 92 -24.18 -27.21 6.04
CA GLY A 92 -25.10 -27.69 5.00
C GLY A 92 -24.32 -28.06 3.74
N PRO A 93 -24.89 -28.88 2.84
CA PRO A 93 -24.17 -29.47 1.73
C PRO A 93 -23.40 -28.39 0.97
N THR A 94 -22.08 -28.38 1.16
CA THR A 94 -21.18 -27.53 0.40
C THR A 94 -21.36 -27.92 -1.06
N LEU A 95 -21.89 -27.01 -1.87
CA LEU A 95 -22.00 -27.14 -3.32
C LEU A 95 -20.59 -27.15 -3.93
N SER A 96 -19.91 -28.29 -3.85
CA SER A 96 -18.67 -28.52 -4.58
C SER A 96 -19.02 -28.77 -6.04
N LEU A 97 -18.79 -27.77 -6.89
CA LEU A 97 -18.80 -27.94 -8.34
C LEU A 97 -17.60 -28.79 -8.77
N SER A 98 -17.73 -30.12 -8.64
CA SER A 98 -16.82 -31.05 -9.30
C SER A 98 -17.14 -31.03 -10.80
N ARG A 99 -16.50 -30.10 -11.51
CA ARG A 99 -16.55 -30.04 -12.97
C ARG A 99 -15.71 -31.18 -13.53
N ASN A 100 -16.36 -32.32 -13.74
CA ASN A 100 -15.82 -33.43 -14.52
C ASN A 100 -15.56 -32.94 -15.96
N GLN A 101 -14.29 -32.66 -16.29
CA GLN A 101 -13.84 -32.44 -17.65
C GLN A 101 -13.48 -33.80 -18.24
N LYS A 102 -14.15 -34.07 -19.36
CA LYS A 102 -14.19 -35.27 -20.18
C LYS A 102 -12.84 -35.60 -20.82
#